data_AF-F5B4Q0-F1
#
_entry.id   AF-F5B4Q0-F1
#
_cell.length_a   1.000
_cell.length_b   1.000
_cell.length_c   1.000
_cell.angle_alpha   90.00
_cell.angle_beta   90.00
_cell.angle_gamma   90.00
#
_symmetry.space_group_name_H-M   'P 1'
#
loop_
_entity.id
_entity.type
_entity.pdbx_description
1 polymer ?
#
loop_
_entity_poly.entity_id
_entity_poly.type
_entity_poly.pdbx_seq_one_letter_code
_entity_poly.pdbx_strand_id
1 'polypeptide(L)'
;MKSFKYLAMSTMIGSALLLGACGSQGGNGENGEQLSGNVKVDGSSTVAPIAEAVNEEYSAVQPDVKVSIGVSGSGGGFEKFIAGETDLSNASRPIKDEEKQKLEEAGIDFTEFKVANDGLTIVVNKENDWAEDLTVEDLRKLWLEDGKTKKWSDINPEWPDEEVKFYAPGTDSGTYDYFHEEILEEKDMVKKNI
;
A
#
# COMPACT_ATOMS: atom_id res chain seq x y z
N MET A 1 -81.09 -40.54 16.06
CA MET A 1 -82.28 -40.00 15.40
C MET A 1 -81.84 -39.03 14.30
N LYS A 2 -82.41 -39.20 13.11
CA LYS A 2 -82.44 -38.36 11.87
C LYS A 2 -82.02 -36.89 12.09
N SER A 3 -81.23 -36.19 11.26
CA SER A 3 -81.16 -36.02 9.78
C SER A 3 -79.97 -35.06 9.49
N PHE A 4 -79.08 -35.15 8.49
CA PHE A 4 -79.12 -35.44 7.05
C PHE A 4 -79.90 -34.42 6.18
N LYS A 5 -79.30 -33.25 5.91
CA LYS A 5 -79.42 -32.35 4.74
C LYS A 5 -78.14 -31.48 4.79
N TYR A 6 -77.20 -31.42 3.84
CA TYR A 6 -77.20 -31.37 2.38
C TYR A 6 -75.85 -31.99 1.91
N LEU A 7 -75.80 -33.11 1.17
CA LEU A 7 -75.80 -33.22 -0.31
C LEU A 7 -74.92 -32.13 -0.96
N ALA A 8 -73.64 -32.36 -1.29
CA ALA A 8 -73.04 -33.26 -2.29
C ALA A 8 -73.30 -32.86 -3.77
N MET A 9 -72.22 -32.94 -4.56
CA MET A 9 -72.06 -32.77 -6.03
C MET A 9 -71.92 -31.31 -6.54
N SER A 10 -70.97 -30.95 -7.40
CA SER A 10 -70.12 -31.75 -8.29
C SER A 10 -68.82 -31.02 -8.67
N THR A 11 -67.73 -31.80 -8.66
CA THR A 11 -66.53 -31.78 -9.52
C THR A 11 -66.40 -30.74 -10.66
N MET A 12 -65.25 -30.06 -10.72
CA MET A 12 -64.44 -30.01 -11.95
C MET A 12 -62.95 -29.77 -11.62
N ILE A 13 -62.14 -30.78 -11.96
CA ILE A 13 -60.68 -30.73 -12.05
C ILE A 13 -60.33 -29.97 -13.33
N GLY A 14 -59.38 -29.04 -13.27
CA GLY A 14 -58.83 -28.37 -14.43
C GLY A 14 -57.54 -27.65 -14.09
N SER A 15 -56.42 -28.35 -14.20
CA SER A 15 -55.07 -27.78 -14.25
C SER A 15 -54.98 -26.72 -15.35
N ALA A 16 -54.47 -25.54 -15.00
CA ALA A 16 -53.81 -24.64 -15.94
C ALA A 16 -52.66 -23.93 -15.23
N LEU A 17 -51.50 -24.58 -15.24
CA LEU A 17 -50.20 -23.95 -15.14
C LEU A 17 -50.01 -23.08 -16.39
N LEU A 18 -49.98 -21.75 -16.21
CA LEU A 18 -49.38 -20.79 -17.14
C LEU A 18 -48.66 -19.75 -16.26
N LEU A 19 -47.38 -19.99 -15.96
CA LEU A 19 -46.25 -19.31 -16.61
C LEU A 19 -46.32 -17.77 -16.48
N GLY A 20 -46.02 -17.28 -15.28
CA GLY A 20 -45.45 -15.95 -15.06
C GLY A 20 -43.93 -16.01 -15.06
N ALA A 21 -43.34 -16.50 -16.16
CA ALA A 21 -41.92 -16.39 -16.43
C ALA A 21 -41.66 -15.08 -17.18
N CYS A 22 -41.38 -14.02 -16.42
CA CYS A 22 -40.56 -12.91 -16.90
C CYS A 22 -39.21 -13.04 -16.22
N GLY A 23 -38.32 -13.79 -16.86
CA GLY A 23 -36.89 -13.78 -16.59
C GLY A 23 -36.17 -12.92 -17.63
N SER A 24 -35.27 -12.06 -17.15
CA SER A 24 -34.12 -11.44 -17.82
C SER A 24 -33.56 -10.39 -16.84
N GLN A 25 -32.91 -10.79 -15.73
CA GLN A 25 -31.49 -11.17 -15.64
C GLN A 25 -30.54 -9.98 -15.82
N GLY A 26 -29.84 -9.61 -14.74
CA GLY A 26 -28.68 -8.72 -14.78
C GLY A 26 -28.55 -7.82 -13.55
N GLY A 27 -28.18 -8.40 -12.40
CA GLY A 27 -27.88 -7.64 -11.19
C GLY A 27 -27.74 -8.55 -9.98
N ASN A 28 -26.76 -9.46 -10.05
CA ASN A 28 -26.33 -10.27 -8.91
C ASN A 28 -25.77 -9.29 -7.86
N GLY A 29 -26.61 -8.84 -6.93
CA GLY A 29 -26.16 -8.17 -5.72
C GLY A 29 -25.50 -9.22 -4.85
N GLU A 30 -24.21 -9.43 -5.07
CA GLU A 30 -23.34 -10.21 -4.19
C GLU A 30 -23.28 -9.49 -2.84
N ASN A 31 -24.29 -9.69 -1.99
CA ASN A 31 -24.15 -9.44 -0.57
C ASN A 31 -23.23 -10.53 -0.02
N GLY A 32 -21.93 -10.28 -0.11
CA GLY A 32 -20.91 -11.06 0.57
C GLY A 32 -21.23 -11.16 2.06
N GLU A 33 -20.76 -12.23 2.70
CA GLU A 33 -20.89 -12.41 4.14
C GLU A 33 -20.32 -11.17 4.87
N GLN A 34 -21.08 -10.63 5.84
CA GLN A 34 -20.60 -9.54 6.69
C GLN A 34 -19.59 -10.11 7.68
N LEU A 35 -18.36 -9.61 7.57
CA LEU A 35 -17.23 -10.00 8.39
C LEU A 35 -17.08 -9.05 9.58
N SER A 36 -16.39 -9.51 10.63
CA SER A 36 -16.02 -8.69 11.78
C SER A 36 -14.65 -9.07 12.32
N GLY A 37 -14.03 -8.17 13.08
CA GLY A 37 -12.72 -8.41 13.70
C GLY A 37 -11.78 -7.23 13.52
N ASN A 38 -10.51 -7.44 13.87
CA ASN A 38 -9.45 -6.44 13.72
C ASN A 38 -8.43 -6.93 12.70
N VAL A 39 -7.92 -6.02 11.88
CA VAL A 39 -6.78 -6.23 10.97
C VAL A 39 -5.73 -5.19 11.29
N LYS A 40 -4.51 -5.62 11.58
CA LYS A 40 -3.39 -4.75 11.89
C LYS A 40 -2.43 -4.69 10.71
N VAL A 41 -2.13 -3.48 10.27
CA VAL A 41 -1.20 -3.19 9.19
C VAL A 41 -0.13 -2.24 9.71
N ASP A 42 1.12 -2.45 9.33
CA ASP A 42 2.21 -1.51 9.61
C ASP A 42 3.25 -1.56 8.49
N GLY A 43 4.02 -0.47 8.31
CA GLY A 43 5.18 -0.46 7.44
C GLY A 43 5.47 0.91 6.79
N SER A 44 5.66 0.90 5.48
CA SER A 44 6.07 2.02 4.65
C SER A 44 5.13 3.24 4.74
N SER A 45 5.72 4.41 4.98
CA SER A 45 5.03 5.70 4.91
C SER A 45 4.57 6.06 3.49
N THR A 46 5.25 5.56 2.44
CA THR A 46 4.87 5.76 1.05
C THR A 46 3.62 4.96 0.68
N VAL A 47 3.44 3.78 1.27
CA VAL A 47 2.31 2.89 0.97
C VAL A 47 1.14 3.10 1.94
N ALA A 48 1.37 3.66 3.13
CA ALA A 48 0.33 3.91 4.11
C ALA A 48 -0.89 4.69 3.55
N PRO A 49 -0.74 5.77 2.76
CA PRO A 49 -1.89 6.46 2.16
C PRO A 49 -2.71 5.58 1.21
N ILE A 50 -2.07 4.64 0.52
CA ILE A 50 -2.77 3.67 -0.35
C ILE A 50 -3.55 2.69 0.52
N ALA A 51 -2.95 2.18 1.60
CA ALA A 51 -3.62 1.29 2.54
C ALA A 51 -4.80 1.98 3.24
N GLU A 52 -4.68 3.27 3.56
CA GLU A 52 -5.76 4.09 4.13
C GLU A 52 -6.93 4.24 3.15
N ALA A 53 -6.65 4.54 1.88
CA ALA A 53 -7.68 4.62 0.84
C ALA A 53 -8.39 3.28 0.62
N VAL A 54 -7.65 2.16 0.63
CA VAL A 54 -8.23 0.81 0.56
C VAL A 54 -9.12 0.54 1.78
N ASN A 55 -8.69 0.94 2.97
CA ASN A 55 -9.48 0.77 4.19
C ASN A 55 -10.76 1.63 4.16
N GLU A 56 -10.71 2.87 3.64
CA GLU A 56 -11.89 3.72 3.49
C GLU A 56 -12.98 3.00 2.69
N GLU A 57 -12.62 2.51 1.50
CA GLU A 57 -13.54 1.75 0.63
C GLU A 57 -13.98 0.42 1.26
N TYR A 58 -13.06 -0.31 1.88
CA TYR A 58 -13.38 -1.59 2.52
C TYR A 58 -14.33 -1.42 3.71
N SER A 59 -14.17 -0.36 4.50
CA SER A 59 -15.01 -0.07 5.65
C SER A 59 -16.47 0.26 5.27
N ALA A 60 -16.69 0.78 4.06
CA ALA A 60 -18.03 1.01 3.53
C ALA A 60 -18.76 -0.31 3.22
N VAL A 61 -18.02 -1.36 2.85
CA VAL A 61 -18.56 -2.69 2.53
C VAL A 61 -18.60 -3.61 3.76
N GLN A 62 -17.61 -3.49 4.65
CA GLN A 62 -17.41 -4.35 5.83
C GLN A 62 -17.26 -3.50 7.10
N PRO A 63 -18.34 -2.86 7.60
CA PRO A 63 -18.28 -1.85 8.65
C PRO A 63 -17.86 -2.39 10.03
N ASP A 64 -18.01 -3.71 10.25
CA ASP A 64 -17.68 -4.37 11.51
C ASP A 64 -16.22 -4.89 11.55
N VAL A 65 -15.48 -4.77 10.44
CA VAL A 65 -14.03 -4.97 10.43
C VAL A 65 -13.33 -3.66 10.76
N LYS A 66 -12.37 -3.71 11.69
CA LYS A 66 -11.56 -2.56 12.11
C LYS A 66 -10.13 -2.73 11.65
N VAL A 67 -9.69 -1.87 10.74
CA VAL A 67 -8.29 -1.86 10.28
C VAL A 67 -7.53 -0.77 11.02
N SER A 68 -6.39 -1.12 11.60
CA SER A 68 -5.43 -0.16 12.16
C SER A 68 -4.17 -0.13 11.29
N ILE A 69 -3.78 1.04 10.81
CA ILE A 69 -2.64 1.23 9.93
C ILE A 69 -1.58 2.05 10.69
N GLY A 70 -0.43 1.45 10.94
CA GLY A 70 0.75 2.07 11.53
C GLY A 70 1.80 2.41 10.46
N VAL A 71 2.74 3.30 10.84
CA VAL A 71 3.87 3.70 10.00
C VAL A 71 5.14 3.53 10.81
N SER A 72 5.96 2.55 10.43
CA SER A 72 7.26 2.26 11.07
C SER A 72 8.41 2.17 10.07
N GLY A 73 8.17 2.52 8.79
CA GLY A 73 9.08 2.25 7.68
C GLY A 73 8.97 0.80 7.22
N SER A 74 9.46 0.50 6.00
CA SER A 74 9.34 -0.87 5.44
C SER A 74 10.04 -1.91 6.32
N GLY A 75 11.24 -1.58 6.84
CA GLY A 75 11.99 -2.44 7.75
C GLY A 75 11.24 -2.71 9.05
N GLY A 76 10.79 -1.66 9.74
CA GLY A 76 10.03 -1.79 10.98
C GLY A 76 8.70 -2.53 10.80
N GLY A 77 8.03 -2.36 9.65
CA GLY A 77 6.85 -3.13 9.28
C GLY A 77 7.11 -4.63 9.19
N PHE A 78 8.19 -5.02 8.49
CA PHE A 78 8.61 -6.43 8.43
C PHE A 78 9.02 -6.97 9.80
N GLU A 79 9.71 -6.21 10.64
CA GLU A 79 10.07 -6.64 12.00
C GLU A 79 8.83 -6.98 12.84
N LYS A 80 7.81 -6.11 12.82
CA LYS A 80 6.54 -6.36 13.52
C LYS A 80 5.77 -7.54 12.94
N PHE A 81 5.78 -7.68 11.62
CA PHE A 81 5.13 -8.81 10.93
C PHE A 81 5.79 -10.14 11.27
N ILE A 82 7.13 -10.20 11.28
CA ILE A 82 7.92 -11.36 11.73
C ILE A 82 7.62 -11.71 13.18
N ALA A 83 7.40 -10.70 14.03
CA ALA A 83 7.03 -10.89 15.43
C ALA A 83 5.56 -11.34 15.63
N GLY A 84 4.76 -11.44 14.55
CA GLY A 84 3.34 -11.79 14.60
C GLY A 84 2.47 -10.69 15.21
N GLU A 85 2.95 -9.44 15.23
CA GLU A 85 2.22 -8.31 15.81
C GLU A 85 1.20 -7.69 14.84
N THR A 86 1.42 -7.88 13.53
CA THR A 86 0.57 -7.39 12.44
C THR A 86 0.07 -8.53 11.56
N ASP A 87 -1.08 -8.33 10.93
CA ASP A 87 -1.66 -9.26 9.96
C ASP A 87 -1.14 -8.98 8.54
N LEU A 88 -0.78 -7.72 8.25
CA LEU A 88 -0.22 -7.28 6.98
C LEU A 88 1.01 -6.39 7.22
N SER A 89 2.00 -6.52 6.33
CA SER A 89 3.10 -5.56 6.20
C SER A 89 2.97 -4.84 4.86
N ASN A 90 2.90 -3.51 4.87
CA ASN A 90 3.01 -2.72 3.64
C ASN A 90 4.47 -2.25 3.46
N ALA A 91 4.94 -2.21 2.22
CA ALA A 91 6.36 -1.97 1.95
C ALA A 91 6.57 -1.25 0.62
N SER A 92 7.54 -0.33 0.60
CA SER A 92 8.01 0.38 -0.60
C SER A 92 9.12 -0.37 -1.35
N ARG A 93 9.57 -1.50 -0.79
CA ARG A 93 10.58 -2.40 -1.38
C ARG A 93 10.15 -3.86 -1.25
N PRO A 94 10.72 -4.76 -2.07
CA PRO A 94 10.55 -6.20 -1.86
C PRO A 94 11.06 -6.63 -0.47
N ILE A 95 10.49 -7.73 0.02
CA ILE A 95 10.99 -8.41 1.23
C ILE A 95 12.39 -8.99 0.96
N LYS A 96 13.33 -8.72 1.86
CA LYS A 96 14.72 -9.19 1.77
C LYS A 96 14.81 -10.68 2.09
N ASP A 97 15.87 -11.33 1.63
CA ASP A 97 16.06 -12.77 1.86
C ASP A 97 16.25 -13.09 3.36
N GLU A 98 16.91 -12.20 4.11
CA GLU A 98 17.05 -12.34 5.56
C GLU A 98 15.70 -12.21 6.30
N GLU A 99 14.78 -11.38 5.78
CA GLU A 99 13.43 -11.22 6.33
C GLU A 99 12.56 -12.45 6.03
N LYS A 100 12.66 -13.01 4.82
CA LYS A 100 12.00 -14.27 4.45
C LYS A 100 12.44 -15.42 5.34
N GLN A 101 13.75 -15.55 5.59
CA GLN A 101 14.27 -16.60 6.47
C GLN A 101 13.71 -16.47 7.89
N LYS A 102 13.62 -15.25 8.42
CA LYS A 102 13.03 -15.01 9.74
C LYS A 102 11.53 -15.36 9.79
N LEU A 103 10.77 -15.11 8.72
CA LEU A 103 9.37 -15.54 8.63
C LEU A 103 9.24 -17.07 8.63
N GLU A 104 10.12 -17.77 7.89
CA GLU A 104 10.17 -19.24 7.89
C GLU A 104 10.48 -19.79 9.29
N GLU A 105 11.48 -19.22 9.98
CA GLU A 105 11.84 -19.57 11.36
C GLU A 105 10.70 -19.29 12.35
N ALA A 106 9.92 -18.22 12.12
CA ALA A 106 8.73 -17.89 12.89
C ALA A 106 7.50 -18.75 12.53
N GLY A 107 7.58 -19.55 11.46
CA GLY A 107 6.45 -20.35 10.96
C GLY A 107 5.31 -19.52 10.39
N ILE A 108 5.61 -18.32 9.87
CA ILE A 108 4.63 -17.40 9.29
C ILE A 108 4.70 -17.51 7.76
N ASP A 109 3.65 -18.07 7.17
CA ASP A 109 3.46 -18.03 5.73
C ASP A 109 3.00 -16.64 5.29
N PHE A 110 3.46 -16.17 4.13
CA PHE A 110 3.06 -14.88 3.57
C PHE A 110 2.78 -14.97 2.08
N THR A 111 2.03 -13.99 1.57
CA THR A 111 1.79 -13.81 0.14
C THR A 111 2.04 -12.35 -0.20
N GLU A 112 2.89 -12.11 -1.20
CA GLU A 112 3.22 -10.76 -1.66
C GLU A 112 2.21 -10.26 -2.68
N PHE A 113 1.74 -9.02 -2.50
CA PHE A 113 0.85 -8.34 -3.43
C PHE A 113 1.50 -7.05 -3.92
N LYS A 114 1.75 -6.95 -5.22
CA LYS A 114 2.20 -5.72 -5.84
C LYS A 114 1.03 -4.77 -6.04
N VAL A 115 1.01 -3.67 -5.28
CA VAL A 115 -0.08 -2.68 -5.32
C VAL A 115 0.17 -1.51 -6.26
N ALA A 116 1.44 -1.14 -6.47
CA ALA A 116 1.82 0.00 -7.30
C ALA A 116 3.26 -0.11 -7.82
N ASN A 117 3.62 0.76 -8.78
CA ASN A 117 5.01 1.12 -9.05
C ASN A 117 5.18 2.57 -8.61
N ASP A 118 6.20 2.84 -7.80
CA ASP A 118 6.59 4.19 -7.42
C ASP A 118 7.78 4.66 -8.27
N GLY A 119 7.79 5.95 -8.62
CA GLY A 119 8.79 6.56 -9.46
C GLY A 119 9.25 7.89 -8.87
N LEU A 120 10.50 7.93 -8.44
CA LEU A 120 11.13 9.16 -7.98
C LEU A 120 12.01 9.76 -9.08
N THR A 121 11.89 11.07 -9.28
CA THR A 121 12.70 11.82 -10.25
C THR A 121 13.57 12.82 -9.52
N ILE A 122 14.82 12.95 -9.97
CA ILE A 122 15.73 13.99 -9.53
C ILE A 122 15.68 15.13 -10.54
N VAL A 123 15.52 16.35 -10.04
CA VAL A 123 15.45 17.56 -10.87
C VAL A 123 16.59 18.48 -10.48
N VAL A 124 17.35 18.92 -11.48
CA VAL A 124 18.39 19.94 -11.35
C VAL A 124 17.93 21.25 -11.98
N ASN A 125 18.60 22.35 -11.64
CA ASN A 125 18.34 23.63 -12.30
C ASN A 125 18.64 23.52 -13.80
N LYS A 126 17.79 24.09 -14.65
CA LYS A 126 17.98 24.15 -16.11
C LYS A 126 19.29 24.80 -16.57
N GLU A 127 19.94 25.60 -15.71
CA GLU A 127 21.24 26.22 -15.97
C GLU A 127 22.40 25.24 -15.76
N ASN A 128 22.16 24.08 -15.12
CA ASN A 128 23.14 23.00 -14.97
C ASN A 128 23.12 22.11 -16.23
N ASP A 129 23.48 22.67 -17.38
CA ASP A 129 23.49 21.97 -18.68
C ASP A 129 24.57 20.88 -18.79
N TRP A 130 25.47 20.79 -17.82
CA TRP A 130 26.52 19.78 -17.70
C TRP A 130 26.13 18.58 -16.82
N ALA A 131 25.04 18.68 -16.04
CA ALA A 131 24.56 17.64 -15.11
C ALA A 131 23.48 16.76 -15.77
N GLU A 132 23.78 16.13 -16.89
CA GLU A 132 22.77 15.39 -17.68
C GLU A 132 22.38 14.05 -17.04
N ASP A 133 23.35 13.35 -16.44
CA ASP A 133 23.15 12.06 -15.80
C ASP A 133 23.81 12.03 -14.42
N LEU A 134 23.12 11.43 -13.44
CA LEU A 134 23.65 11.17 -12.10
C LEU A 134 23.36 9.71 -11.72
N THR A 135 24.39 9.01 -11.25
CA THR A 135 24.21 7.66 -10.72
C THR A 135 23.66 7.71 -9.28
N VAL A 136 23.13 6.59 -8.78
CA VAL A 136 22.74 6.46 -7.36
C VAL A 136 23.92 6.73 -6.43
N GLU A 137 25.14 6.34 -6.83
CA GLU A 137 26.35 6.62 -6.07
C GLU A 137 26.65 8.12 -6.01
N ASP A 138 26.45 8.84 -7.11
CA ASP A 138 26.63 10.29 -7.16
C ASP A 138 25.60 11.02 -6.29
N LEU A 139 24.34 10.59 -6.36
CA LEU A 139 23.30 11.11 -5.47
C LEU A 139 23.67 10.86 -4.00
N ARG A 140 24.15 9.67 -3.66
CA ARG A 140 24.60 9.39 -2.30
C ARG A 140 25.77 10.30 -1.88
N LYS A 141 26.78 10.48 -2.72
CA LYS A 141 27.92 11.38 -2.43
C LYS A 141 27.47 12.83 -2.18
N LEU A 142 26.53 13.30 -3.00
CA LEU A 142 25.95 14.64 -2.88
C LEU A 142 25.13 14.80 -1.61
N TRP A 143 24.22 13.86 -1.34
CA TRP A 143 23.19 14.03 -0.31
C TRP A 143 23.58 13.49 1.07
N LEU A 144 24.62 12.68 1.19
CA LEU A 144 25.11 12.17 2.48
C LEU A 144 25.77 13.28 3.29
N GLU A 145 25.33 13.47 4.54
CA GLU A 145 25.96 14.39 5.48
C GLU A 145 27.33 13.86 5.93
N ASP A 146 28.38 14.64 5.69
CA ASP A 146 29.78 14.32 6.06
C ASP A 146 30.54 15.51 6.66
N GLY A 147 29.82 16.59 7.00
CA GLY A 147 30.35 17.82 7.55
C GLY A 147 31.03 18.74 6.53
N LYS A 148 30.93 18.45 5.23
CA LYS A 148 31.54 19.26 4.17
C LYS A 148 30.49 19.94 3.31
N THR A 149 30.80 21.17 2.89
CA THR A 149 30.05 21.82 1.82
C THR A 149 30.18 21.01 0.54
N LYS A 150 29.05 20.58 0.00
CA LYS A 150 28.99 19.78 -1.22
C LYS A 150 29.11 20.67 -2.43
N LYS A 151 29.93 20.27 -3.39
CA LYS A 151 30.12 20.96 -4.65
C LYS A 151 29.85 20.04 -5.83
N TRP A 152 29.49 20.62 -6.97
CA TRP A 152 29.27 19.83 -8.18
C TRP A 152 30.56 19.15 -8.66
N SER A 153 31.70 19.81 -8.50
CA SER A 153 33.03 19.24 -8.77
C SER A 153 33.40 18.03 -7.91
N ASP A 154 32.69 17.76 -6.80
CA ASP A 154 32.93 16.57 -5.96
C ASP A 154 32.47 15.28 -6.65
N ILE A 155 31.57 15.39 -7.63
CA ILE A 155 31.05 14.27 -8.42
C ILE A 155 31.87 14.09 -9.68
N ASN A 156 32.10 15.17 -10.41
CA ASN A 156 32.96 15.18 -11.58
C ASN A 156 33.86 16.42 -11.56
N PRO A 157 35.19 16.27 -11.51
CA PRO A 157 36.13 17.40 -11.48
C PRO A 157 36.04 18.35 -12.69
N GLU A 158 35.40 17.95 -13.79
CA GLU A 158 35.16 18.81 -14.95
C GLU A 158 33.93 19.73 -14.77
N TRP A 159 33.11 19.49 -13.75
CA TRP A 159 31.95 20.31 -13.41
C TRP A 159 32.34 21.54 -12.58
N PRO A 160 31.48 22.58 -12.51
CA PRO A 160 31.77 23.79 -11.76
C PRO A 160 32.12 23.53 -10.29
N ASP A 161 33.10 24.27 -9.77
CA ASP A 161 33.48 24.29 -8.34
C ASP A 161 32.50 25.14 -7.50
N GLU A 162 31.20 24.92 -7.71
CA GLU A 162 30.10 25.66 -7.09
C GLU A 162 29.36 24.80 -6.06
N GLU A 163 28.89 25.45 -4.99
CA GLU A 163 28.12 24.80 -3.92
C GLU A 163 26.77 24.29 -4.45
N VAL A 164 26.44 23.06 -4.05
CA VAL A 164 25.15 22.44 -4.34
C VAL A 164 24.10 22.96 -3.38
N LYS A 165 22.99 23.46 -3.93
CA LYS A 165 21.82 23.86 -3.14
C LYS A 165 20.77 22.75 -3.17
N PHE A 166 20.52 22.17 -2.00
CA PHE A 166 19.62 21.03 -1.84
C PHE A 166 18.17 21.47 -1.57
N TYR A 167 17.24 20.87 -2.30
CA TYR A 167 15.79 21.03 -2.13
C TYR A 167 15.15 19.65 -2.07
N ALA A 168 14.49 19.33 -0.96
CA ALA A 168 13.83 18.05 -0.77
C ALA A 168 12.52 18.21 0.03
N PRO A 169 11.52 17.33 -0.17
CA PRO A 169 10.31 17.26 0.63
C PRO A 169 10.59 17.17 2.14
N GLY A 170 9.64 17.58 2.98
CA GLY A 170 9.73 17.50 4.43
C GLY A 170 10.03 16.08 4.93
N THR A 171 10.52 15.96 6.17
CA THR A 171 10.84 14.66 6.80
C THR A 171 9.59 13.81 7.07
N ASP A 172 8.41 14.38 6.87
CA ASP A 172 7.09 13.74 6.97
C ASP A 172 6.58 13.19 5.63
N SER A 173 7.39 13.27 4.57
CA SER A 173 7.03 12.85 3.22
C SER A 173 7.52 11.44 2.91
N GLY A 174 6.68 10.57 2.36
CA GLY A 174 7.11 9.24 1.87
C GLY A 174 8.23 9.30 0.81
N THR A 175 8.28 10.35 -0.01
CA THR A 175 9.43 10.62 -0.89
C THR A 175 10.75 10.81 -0.13
N TYR A 176 10.72 11.53 0.99
CA TYR A 176 11.89 11.72 1.84
C TYR A 176 12.32 10.36 2.39
N ASP A 177 11.37 9.61 2.95
CA ASP A 177 11.65 8.30 3.56
C ASP A 177 12.23 7.33 2.55
N TYR A 178 11.63 7.22 1.35
CA TYR A 178 12.16 6.38 0.28
C TYR A 178 13.58 6.78 -0.12
N PHE A 179 13.86 8.07 -0.30
CA PHE A 179 15.20 8.54 -0.65
C PHE A 179 16.21 8.25 0.47
N HIS A 180 15.80 8.44 1.73
CA HIS A 180 16.63 8.17 2.90
C HIS A 180 16.94 6.68 3.06
N GLU A 181 15.95 5.81 2.87
CA GLU A 181 16.11 4.36 2.93
C GLU A 181 16.95 3.83 1.76
N GLU A 182 16.55 4.11 0.51
CA GLU A 182 17.10 3.43 -0.68
C GLU A 182 18.36 4.11 -1.23
N ILE A 183 18.45 5.44 -1.17
CA ILE A 183 19.63 6.16 -1.68
C ILE A 183 20.67 6.33 -0.57
N LEU A 184 20.25 6.70 0.64
CA LEU A 184 21.18 7.01 1.74
C LEU A 184 21.42 5.87 2.71
N GLU A 185 20.70 4.74 2.60
CA GLU A 185 20.83 3.59 3.51
C GLU A 185 20.63 4.01 4.96
N GLU A 186 19.58 4.81 5.21
CA GLU A 186 19.19 5.32 6.52
C GLU A 186 20.23 6.26 7.17
N LYS A 187 21.26 6.69 6.44
CA LYS A 187 22.26 7.67 6.93
C LYS A 187 21.76 9.10 6.81
N ASP A 188 22.31 9.97 7.67
CA ASP A 188 21.93 11.38 7.73
C ASP A 188 22.09 12.08 6.36
N MET A 189 21.03 12.79 5.98
CA MET A 189 21.01 13.62 4.78
C MET A 189 21.51 15.03 5.09
N VAL A 190 22.22 15.63 4.14
CA VAL A 190 22.68 17.03 4.21
C VAL A 190 21.55 17.97 4.65
N LYS A 191 21.89 18.89 5.56
CA LYS A 191 20.93 19.91 6.00
C LYS A 191 20.53 20.80 4.83
N LYS A 192 19.22 20.99 4.68
CA LYS A 192 18.64 21.81 3.60
C LYS A 192 19.05 23.27 3.79
N ASN A 193 19.26 23.96 2.67
CA ASN A 193 19.55 25.39 2.65
C ASN A 193 18.26 26.24 2.71
N ILE A 194 17.32 25.90 3.60
CA ILE A 194 16.07 26.64 3.83
C ILE A 194 15.79 26.77 5.33
#